data_AF-A0A521QMJ9-F1
#
_entry.id   AF-A0A521QMJ9-F1
#
_cell.length_a   1.000
_cell.length_b   1.000
_cell.length_c   1.000
_cell.angle_alpha   90.00
_cell.angle_beta   90.00
_cell.angle_gamma   90.00
#
_symmetry.space_group_name_H-M   'P 1'
#
loop_
_entity.id
_entity.type
_entity.pdbx_description
1 polymer ?
#
loop_
_entity_poly.entity_id
_entity_poly.type
_entity_poly.pdbx_seq_one_letter_code
_entity_poly.pdbx_strand_id
1 'polypeptide(L)'
;MFSVSECFSESYAEARSKFCSAAATAGGAIRSWLNPKARGPNGETLFLDTARFGSADATEMLVLIAGTHGVEGHCGSGAQISWLRSGGPAKLPKGTGALLIHALNPYGFAWSRRVTEDNVDLNRNFVDHDKGYPANTGYLAIADAVLPQTWDDASKAEAERVFDAYAQKHGAFGLQGAISGGQYTHPDGIFFGGTAPTWSNRTVRSIAREELSQARRVGIIDFHTGLGPFGHGELICAVSPAAKSFARAKAWYGDEMTSPEGGTSTSAVVVGVMTDAFSQELPDAQVTPVALEYGTYTVPEVLGAVRADNWLHHRGDVGSALGRDIKADIKERFFPSGDKWREMVWTRADQTIGWALKGLQSR
;
A
#
# COMPACT_ATOMS: atom_id res chain seq x y z
N MET A 1 21.88 9.71 -17.65
CA MET A 1 21.86 8.90 -16.42
C MET A 1 21.12 9.73 -15.38
N PHE A 2 20.04 9.25 -14.77
CA PHE A 2 19.28 10.00 -13.77
C PHE A 2 19.67 9.53 -12.36
N SER A 3 19.56 10.38 -11.35
CA SER A 3 19.75 9.98 -9.95
C SER A 3 18.47 9.34 -9.42
N VAL A 4 18.58 8.15 -8.83
CA VAL A 4 17.44 7.44 -8.23
C VAL A 4 16.82 8.27 -7.11
N SER A 5 17.64 8.88 -6.25
CA SER A 5 17.18 9.70 -5.14
C SER A 5 16.31 10.88 -5.58
N GLU A 6 16.59 11.49 -6.73
CA GLU A 6 15.79 12.60 -7.29
C GLU A 6 14.36 12.19 -7.70
N CYS A 7 14.11 10.88 -7.85
CA CYS A 7 12.79 10.34 -8.18
C CYS A 7 11.86 10.28 -6.95
N PHE A 8 12.42 10.21 -5.75
CA PHE A 8 11.67 10.20 -4.50
C PHE A 8 11.33 11.64 -4.07
N SER A 9 10.29 11.79 -3.25
CA SER A 9 9.78 13.11 -2.87
C SER A 9 9.34 13.13 -1.42
N GLU A 10 9.58 14.25 -0.77
CA GLU A 10 9.29 14.43 0.65
C GLU A 10 7.82 14.81 0.90
N SER A 11 7.07 15.15 -0.16
CA SER A 11 5.65 15.49 -0.08
C SER A 11 4.85 14.90 -1.25
N TYR A 12 3.55 14.71 -1.04
CA TYR A 12 2.60 14.34 -2.09
C TYR A 12 2.62 15.32 -3.26
N ALA A 13 2.62 16.63 -2.99
CA ALA A 13 2.57 17.66 -4.03
C ALA A 13 3.80 17.58 -4.97
N GLU A 14 4.99 17.42 -4.39
CA GLU A 14 6.22 17.19 -5.14
C GLU A 14 6.17 15.87 -5.92
N ALA A 15 5.76 14.78 -5.25
CA ALA A 15 5.66 13.44 -5.85
C ALA A 15 4.73 13.44 -7.07
N ARG A 16 3.55 14.04 -6.94
CA ARG A 16 2.56 14.18 -8.00
C ARG A 16 3.10 14.98 -9.17
N SER A 17 3.72 16.13 -8.90
CA SER A 17 4.34 16.95 -9.95
C SER A 17 5.39 16.16 -10.73
N LYS A 18 6.29 15.45 -10.03
CA LYS A 18 7.33 14.63 -10.65
C LYS A 18 6.74 13.47 -11.46
N PHE A 19 5.72 12.79 -10.92
CA PHE A 19 5.03 11.69 -11.59
C PHE A 19 4.38 12.17 -12.90
N CYS A 20 3.53 13.20 -12.84
CA CYS A 20 2.85 13.73 -14.03
C CYS A 20 3.83 14.21 -15.09
N SER A 21 4.89 14.93 -14.71
CA SER A 21 5.95 15.37 -15.65
C SER A 21 6.70 14.20 -16.28
N ALA A 22 7.08 13.19 -15.49
CA ALA A 22 7.78 12.01 -16.00
C ALA A 22 6.88 11.16 -16.93
N ALA A 23 5.61 10.99 -16.54
CA ALA A 23 4.63 10.25 -17.34
C ALA A 23 4.34 10.94 -18.68
N ALA A 24 4.16 12.26 -18.67
CA ALA A 24 3.96 13.05 -19.89
C ALA A 24 5.19 12.99 -20.81
N THR A 25 6.39 13.10 -20.24
CA THR A 25 7.66 13.00 -20.98
C THR A 25 7.82 11.62 -21.65
N ALA A 26 7.36 10.56 -20.98
CA ALA A 26 7.37 9.20 -21.51
C ALA A 26 6.20 8.89 -22.47
N GLY A 27 5.36 9.88 -22.79
CA GLY A 27 4.23 9.74 -23.73
C GLY A 27 2.99 9.05 -23.15
N GLY A 28 2.83 9.05 -21.81
CA GLY A 28 1.71 8.40 -21.14
C GLY A 28 0.39 9.15 -21.30
N ALA A 29 -0.71 8.42 -21.46
CA ALA A 29 -2.06 8.98 -21.38
C ALA A 29 -2.43 9.17 -19.90
N ILE A 30 -2.44 10.42 -19.43
CA ILE A 30 -2.70 10.76 -18.03
C ILE A 30 -4.17 11.04 -17.79
N ARG A 31 -4.73 10.52 -16.69
CA ARG A 31 -6.02 10.93 -16.14
C ARG A 31 -5.89 11.23 -14.65
N SER A 32 -6.61 12.26 -14.19
CA SER A 32 -6.62 12.68 -12.80
C SER A 32 -8.01 12.46 -12.19
N TRP A 33 -8.04 11.81 -11.04
CA TRP A 33 -9.24 11.44 -10.29
C TRP A 33 -9.30 12.26 -9.01
N LEU A 34 -10.15 13.27 -9.00
CA LEU A 34 -10.35 14.15 -7.84
C LEU A 34 -10.89 13.35 -6.65
N ASN A 35 -10.24 13.47 -5.49
CA ASN A 35 -10.86 13.12 -4.21
C ASN A 35 -11.62 14.37 -3.70
N PRO A 36 -12.96 14.39 -3.78
CA PRO A 36 -13.74 15.55 -3.33
C PRO A 36 -13.91 15.61 -1.81
N LYS A 37 -13.63 14.51 -1.10
CA LYS A 37 -13.92 14.39 0.34
C LYS A 37 -12.92 15.10 1.25
N ALA A 38 -11.72 15.39 0.76
CA ALA A 38 -10.65 15.91 1.60
C ALA A 38 -9.73 16.92 0.89
N ARG A 39 -8.85 17.52 1.69
CA ARG A 39 -7.75 18.40 1.26
C ARG A 39 -6.46 17.95 1.91
N GLY A 40 -5.34 18.31 1.31
CA GLY A 40 -4.02 18.11 1.91
C GLY A 40 -3.77 19.06 3.09
N PRO A 41 -2.63 18.88 3.79
CA PRO A 41 -2.30 19.68 4.98
C PRO A 41 -2.15 21.18 4.71
N ASN A 42 -1.91 21.59 3.46
CA ASN A 42 -1.82 23.00 3.06
C ASN A 42 -3.08 23.48 2.32
N GLY A 43 -4.19 22.73 2.40
CA GLY A 43 -5.44 23.05 1.72
C GLY A 43 -5.45 22.68 0.23
N GLU A 44 -4.43 22.00 -0.27
CA GLU A 44 -4.34 21.59 -1.67
C GLU A 44 -5.40 20.54 -2.03
N THR A 45 -5.82 20.55 -3.30
CA THR A 45 -6.74 19.55 -3.83
C THR A 45 -6.02 18.23 -4.06
N LEU A 46 -6.67 17.14 -3.70
CA LEU A 46 -6.09 15.80 -3.74
C LEU A 46 -6.60 15.00 -4.93
N PHE A 47 -5.67 14.34 -5.62
CA PHE A 47 -5.91 13.51 -6.79
C PHE A 47 -5.15 12.19 -6.68
N LEU A 48 -5.81 11.13 -7.15
CA LEU A 48 -5.14 9.95 -7.69
C LEU A 48 -4.89 10.21 -9.16
N ASP A 49 -3.70 9.92 -9.68
CA ASP A 49 -3.40 10.07 -11.10
C ASP A 49 -3.07 8.71 -11.73
N THR A 50 -3.58 8.45 -12.92
CA THR A 50 -3.24 7.26 -13.71
C THR A 50 -2.44 7.65 -14.95
N ALA A 51 -1.44 6.86 -15.32
CA ALA A 51 -0.73 7.00 -16.59
C ALA A 51 -0.70 5.66 -17.34
N ARG A 52 -1.27 5.63 -18.54
CA ARG A 52 -1.33 4.43 -19.40
C ARG A 52 -0.33 4.51 -20.54
N PHE A 53 0.32 3.39 -20.83
CA PHE A 53 1.31 3.19 -21.88
C PHE A 53 1.02 1.92 -22.69
N GLY A 54 1.58 1.84 -23.90
CA GLY A 54 1.32 0.75 -24.85
C GLY A 54 0.11 1.02 -25.73
N SER A 55 -0.26 0.04 -26.56
CA SER A 55 -1.38 0.19 -27.49
C SER A 55 -2.73 0.23 -26.76
N ALA A 56 -3.74 0.83 -27.39
CA ALA A 56 -5.09 0.88 -26.83
C ALA A 56 -5.69 -0.52 -26.64
N ASP A 57 -5.33 -1.45 -27.53
CA ASP A 57 -5.77 -2.84 -27.60
C ASP A 57 -4.85 -3.84 -26.90
N ALA A 58 -3.90 -3.38 -26.07
CA ALA A 58 -3.00 -4.26 -25.33
C ALA A 58 -3.79 -5.26 -24.47
N THR A 59 -3.49 -6.55 -24.64
CA THR A 59 -4.16 -7.66 -23.93
C THR A 59 -3.41 -8.11 -22.68
N GLU A 60 -2.12 -7.79 -22.59
CA GLU A 60 -1.28 -8.00 -21.42
C GLU A 60 -1.03 -6.65 -20.73
N MET A 61 -1.39 -6.53 -19.46
CA MET A 61 -1.26 -5.26 -18.72
C MET A 61 -0.40 -5.45 -17.48
N LEU A 62 0.68 -4.67 -17.38
CA LEU A 62 1.39 -4.44 -16.13
C LEU A 62 0.71 -3.30 -15.38
N VAL A 63 0.32 -3.52 -14.12
CA VAL A 63 -0.23 -2.48 -13.25
C VAL A 63 0.73 -2.23 -12.10
N LEU A 64 1.14 -0.97 -11.92
CA LEU A 64 2.00 -0.54 -10.83
C LEU A 64 1.23 0.41 -9.93
N ILE A 65 1.10 0.09 -8.64
CA ILE A 65 0.25 0.84 -7.71
C ILE A 65 1.11 1.43 -6.60
N ALA A 66 0.92 2.72 -6.35
CA ALA A 66 1.60 3.44 -5.28
C ALA A 66 0.59 4.09 -4.34
N GLY A 67 0.88 4.03 -3.04
CA GLY A 67 0.11 4.73 -2.03
C GLY A 67 -1.24 4.07 -1.72
N THR A 68 -1.33 2.74 -1.75
CA THR A 68 -2.48 2.00 -1.20
C THR A 68 -2.65 2.34 0.27
N HIS A 69 -1.57 2.21 1.03
CA HIS A 69 -1.41 2.98 2.26
C HIS A 69 -0.72 4.30 1.93
N GLY A 70 -1.29 5.40 2.40
CA GLY A 70 -0.92 6.70 1.89
C GLY A 70 0.56 7.06 2.11
N VAL A 71 1.08 6.87 3.33
CA VAL A 71 2.49 7.15 3.69
C VAL A 71 3.49 6.36 2.84
N GLU A 72 3.09 5.18 2.35
CA GLU A 72 3.93 4.31 1.51
C GLU A 72 4.00 4.85 0.06
N GLY A 73 3.17 5.85 -0.27
CA GLY A 73 3.24 6.61 -1.50
C GLY A 73 4.59 7.27 -1.75
N HIS A 74 5.33 7.66 -0.70
CA HIS A 74 6.69 8.20 -0.84
C HIS A 74 7.62 7.19 -1.54
N CYS A 75 7.49 5.91 -1.20
CA CYS A 75 8.24 4.81 -1.80
C CYS A 75 7.73 4.47 -3.20
N GLY A 76 6.44 4.10 -3.31
CA GLY A 76 5.87 3.64 -4.57
C GLY A 76 5.92 4.69 -5.67
N SER A 77 5.74 5.97 -5.34
CA SER A 77 5.89 7.07 -6.30
C SER A 77 7.33 7.15 -6.82
N GLY A 78 8.33 7.00 -5.95
CA GLY A 78 9.72 7.04 -6.36
C GLY A 78 10.08 5.88 -7.29
N ALA A 79 9.57 4.67 -7.01
CA ALA A 79 9.74 3.51 -7.88
C ALA A 79 9.08 3.70 -9.26
N GLN A 80 7.84 4.22 -9.29
CA GLN A 80 7.15 4.54 -10.55
C GLN A 80 7.88 5.59 -11.38
N ILE A 81 8.33 6.68 -10.76
CA ILE A 81 9.11 7.74 -11.45
C ILE A 81 10.44 7.20 -11.96
N SER A 82 11.11 6.34 -11.18
CA SER A 82 12.36 5.69 -11.61
C SER A 82 12.14 4.79 -12.83
N TRP A 83 11.04 4.03 -12.87
CA TRP A 83 10.68 3.20 -14.03
C TRP A 83 10.40 4.06 -15.28
N LEU A 84 9.71 5.18 -15.13
CA LEU A 84 9.46 6.12 -16.23
C LEU A 84 10.78 6.70 -16.77
N ARG A 85 11.65 7.20 -15.87
CA ARG A 85 12.93 7.83 -16.24
C ARG A 85 13.97 6.83 -16.76
N SER A 86 13.84 5.55 -16.43
CA SER A 86 14.69 4.48 -16.98
C SER A 86 14.23 3.98 -18.36
N GLY A 87 13.19 4.60 -18.95
CA GLY A 87 12.66 4.24 -20.25
C GLY A 87 11.74 3.01 -20.23
N GLY A 88 11.13 2.70 -19.09
CA GLY A 88 10.23 1.57 -18.91
C GLY A 88 9.18 1.40 -20.02
N PRO A 89 8.41 2.43 -20.39
CA PRO A 89 7.42 2.33 -21.46
C PRO A 89 7.99 1.88 -22.81
N ALA A 90 9.18 2.35 -23.19
CA ALA A 90 9.83 1.99 -24.44
C ALA A 90 10.37 0.54 -24.44
N LYS A 91 10.46 -0.10 -23.27
CA LYS A 91 10.93 -1.47 -23.08
C LYS A 91 9.79 -2.48 -22.96
N LEU A 92 8.52 -2.04 -23.06
CA LEU A 92 7.37 -2.95 -22.98
C LEU A 92 7.40 -3.95 -24.15
N PRO A 93 7.17 -5.25 -23.91
CA PRO A 93 7.02 -6.24 -24.97
C PRO A 93 5.85 -5.92 -25.90
N LYS A 94 5.88 -6.46 -27.12
CA LYS A 94 4.77 -6.32 -28.07
C LYS A 94 3.47 -6.88 -27.47
N GLY A 95 2.37 -6.15 -27.63
CA GLY A 95 1.06 -6.51 -27.07
C GLY A 95 0.89 -6.16 -25.59
N THR A 96 1.97 -5.74 -24.90
CA THR A 96 1.92 -5.36 -23.49
C THR A 96 1.74 -3.86 -23.30
N GLY A 97 0.79 -3.49 -22.46
CA GLY A 97 0.63 -2.14 -21.93
C GLY A 97 1.04 -2.05 -20.46
N ALA A 98 1.14 -0.82 -19.96
CA ALA A 98 1.32 -0.55 -18.55
C ALA A 98 0.32 0.50 -18.06
N LEU A 99 -0.18 0.32 -16.84
CA LEU A 99 -1.02 1.27 -16.13
C LEU A 99 -0.38 1.58 -14.78
N LEU A 100 0.09 2.81 -14.60
CA LEU A 100 0.58 3.29 -13.31
C LEU A 100 -0.56 3.98 -12.60
N ILE A 101 -0.83 3.58 -11.35
CA ILE A 101 -1.78 4.22 -10.44
C ILE A 101 -0.97 4.91 -9.35
N HIS A 102 -0.91 6.24 -9.40
CA HIS A 102 -0.17 7.08 -8.48
C HIS A 102 -1.10 7.67 -7.42
N ALA A 103 -0.71 7.52 -6.16
CA ALA A 103 -1.46 8.02 -4.99
C ALA A 103 -2.88 7.46 -4.89
N LEU A 104 -3.02 6.12 -4.81
CA LEU A 104 -4.33 5.46 -4.66
C LEU A 104 -5.13 6.00 -3.45
N ASN A 105 -4.44 6.25 -2.35
CA ASN A 105 -4.92 6.99 -1.19
C ASN A 105 -4.21 8.36 -1.12
N PRO A 106 -4.71 9.38 -1.84
CA PRO A 106 -4.03 10.67 -1.89
C PRO A 106 -4.16 11.45 -0.58
N TYR A 107 -5.18 11.20 0.22
CA TYR A 107 -5.29 11.77 1.57
C TYR A 107 -4.19 11.27 2.47
N GLY A 108 -4.05 9.95 2.61
CA GLY A 108 -3.02 9.37 3.45
C GLY A 108 -1.63 9.78 2.95
N PHE A 109 -1.41 9.89 1.64
CA PHE A 109 -0.12 10.31 1.11
C PHE A 109 0.19 11.77 1.46
N ALA A 110 -0.76 12.69 1.25
CA ALA A 110 -0.57 14.10 1.59
C ALA A 110 -0.37 14.34 3.09
N TRP A 111 -1.07 13.59 3.93
CA TRP A 111 -0.96 13.70 5.38
C TRP A 111 0.09 12.77 5.99
N SER A 112 0.87 12.01 5.20
CA SER A 112 1.78 10.95 5.67
C SER A 112 1.11 10.02 6.69
N ARG A 113 -0.02 9.42 6.32
CA ARG A 113 -0.79 8.44 7.09
C ARG A 113 -1.00 7.17 6.30
N ARG A 114 -1.20 6.06 7.00
CA ARG A 114 -1.54 4.78 6.36
C ARG A 114 -2.96 4.81 5.75
N VAL A 115 -3.89 5.44 6.44
CA VAL A 115 -5.35 5.36 6.20
C VAL A 115 -5.90 6.47 5.29
N THR A 116 -7.12 6.28 4.80
CA THR A 116 -7.90 7.29 4.05
C THR A 116 -8.44 8.40 4.96
N GLU A 117 -9.12 9.38 4.36
CA GLU A 117 -9.81 10.47 5.05
C GLU A 117 -10.89 9.99 6.03
N ASP A 118 -11.42 8.79 5.82
CA ASP A 118 -12.44 8.16 6.65
C ASP A 118 -11.81 7.29 7.79
N ASN A 119 -10.50 7.42 8.03
CA ASN A 119 -9.70 6.56 8.93
C ASN A 119 -9.69 5.06 8.53
N VAL A 120 -9.96 4.77 7.26
CA VAL A 120 -10.04 3.39 6.75
C VAL A 120 -8.71 2.92 6.16
N ASP A 121 -8.27 1.72 6.55
CA ASP A 121 -7.18 0.97 5.90
C ASP A 121 -7.70 0.29 4.62
N LEU A 122 -7.10 0.63 3.47
CA LEU A 122 -7.57 0.13 2.19
C LEU A 122 -7.41 -1.39 2.03
N ASN A 123 -6.43 -2.02 2.67
CA ASN A 123 -6.29 -3.47 2.64
C ASN A 123 -7.22 -4.18 3.64
N ARG A 124 -8.22 -3.48 4.19
CA ARG A 124 -9.37 -4.03 4.92
C ARG A 124 -10.71 -3.55 4.35
N ASN A 125 -10.73 -2.77 3.26
CA ASN A 125 -11.97 -2.14 2.78
C ASN A 125 -12.61 -2.87 1.59
N PHE A 126 -12.00 -3.92 1.05
CA PHE A 126 -12.52 -4.65 -0.12
C PHE A 126 -13.28 -5.92 0.26
N VAL A 127 -13.82 -5.95 1.48
CA VAL A 127 -14.79 -6.96 1.90
C VAL A 127 -16.14 -6.77 1.19
N ASP A 128 -16.98 -7.79 1.28
CA ASP A 128 -18.38 -7.70 0.87
C ASP A 128 -19.16 -6.88 1.92
N HIS A 129 -19.39 -5.61 1.61
CA HIS A 129 -20.07 -4.66 2.50
C HIS A 129 -21.58 -4.95 2.67
N ASP A 130 -22.16 -5.87 1.91
CA ASP A 130 -23.55 -6.32 2.07
C ASP A 130 -23.65 -7.51 3.06
N LYS A 131 -22.51 -8.01 3.56
CA LYS A 131 -22.42 -9.08 4.57
C LYS A 131 -21.94 -8.58 5.92
N GLY A 132 -22.07 -9.43 6.94
CA GLY A 132 -21.50 -9.16 8.25
C GLY A 132 -19.98 -9.04 8.21
N TYR A 133 -19.44 -8.05 8.93
CA TYR A 133 -18.00 -7.83 8.98
C TYR A 133 -17.26 -8.90 9.79
N PRO A 134 -16.02 -9.26 9.38
CA PRO A 134 -15.16 -10.17 10.15
C PRO A 134 -14.93 -9.66 11.58
N ALA A 135 -15.14 -10.54 12.56
CA ALA A 135 -14.84 -10.24 13.95
C ALA A 135 -13.33 -10.38 14.22
N ASN A 136 -12.80 -9.50 15.07
CA ASN A 136 -11.44 -9.61 15.60
C ASN A 136 -11.48 -9.47 17.12
N THR A 137 -11.76 -10.58 17.82
CA THR A 137 -11.85 -10.60 19.29
C THR A 137 -10.52 -10.27 19.97
N GLY A 138 -9.40 -10.54 19.30
CA GLY A 138 -8.07 -10.17 19.78
C GLY A 138 -7.91 -8.66 19.86
N TYR A 139 -8.30 -7.93 18.82
CA TYR A 139 -8.32 -6.47 18.82
C TYR A 139 -9.21 -5.92 19.94
N LEU A 140 -10.42 -6.48 20.11
CA LEU A 140 -11.36 -6.05 21.17
C LEU A 140 -10.72 -6.14 22.56
N ALA A 141 -9.92 -7.17 22.82
CA ALA A 141 -9.26 -7.37 24.11
C ALA A 141 -8.16 -6.34 24.42
N ILE A 142 -7.65 -5.63 23.41
CA ILE A 142 -6.54 -4.68 23.53
C ILE A 142 -6.87 -3.28 23.02
N ALA A 143 -8.13 -3.00 22.64
CA ALA A 143 -8.52 -1.77 21.96
C ALA A 143 -8.18 -0.49 22.74
N ASP A 144 -8.41 -0.50 24.06
CA ASP A 144 -8.09 0.64 24.93
C ASP A 144 -6.58 0.91 25.02
N ALA A 145 -5.76 -0.15 24.98
CA ALA A 145 -4.30 -0.02 24.91
C ALA A 145 -3.84 0.44 23.53
N VAL A 146 -4.53 0.03 22.46
CA VAL A 146 -4.23 0.48 21.09
C VAL A 146 -4.43 1.98 20.94
N LEU A 147 -5.53 2.53 21.48
CA LEU A 147 -5.86 3.95 21.46
C LEU A 147 -6.07 4.49 22.89
N PRO A 148 -4.99 4.84 23.61
CA PRO A 148 -5.07 5.35 24.98
C PRO A 148 -5.59 6.79 25.02
N GLN A 149 -6.13 7.23 26.16
CA GLN A 149 -6.71 8.58 26.31
C GLN A 149 -5.67 9.69 26.10
N THR A 150 -4.49 9.54 26.70
CA THR A 150 -3.34 10.43 26.54
C THR A 150 -2.19 9.72 25.83
N TRP A 151 -1.21 10.48 25.34
CA TRP A 151 0.02 9.96 24.73
C TRP A 151 1.26 10.44 25.47
N ASP A 152 1.36 10.01 26.73
CA ASP A 152 2.46 10.31 27.63
C ASP A 152 3.17 9.00 28.04
N ASP A 153 4.23 9.11 28.83
CA ASP A 153 5.04 7.95 29.21
C ASP A 153 4.25 6.95 30.08
N ALA A 154 3.29 7.43 30.87
CA ALA A 154 2.47 6.56 31.71
C ALA A 154 1.47 5.75 30.87
N SER A 155 0.80 6.40 29.90
CA SER A 155 -0.15 5.72 29.03
C SER A 155 0.53 4.74 28.06
N LYS A 156 1.75 5.06 27.60
CA LYS A 156 2.58 4.15 26.80
C LYS A 156 3.00 2.92 27.60
N ALA A 157 3.51 3.09 28.82
CA ALA A 157 3.92 1.99 29.68
C ALA A 157 2.74 1.06 30.03
N GLU A 158 1.55 1.61 30.27
CA GLU A 158 0.35 0.81 30.51
C GLU A 158 -0.07 0.02 29.26
N ALA A 159 -0.03 0.64 28.08
CA ALA A 159 -0.31 -0.07 26.84
C ALA A 159 0.67 -1.21 26.57
N GLU A 160 1.96 -1.00 26.82
CA GLU A 160 3.00 -2.04 26.74
C GLU A 160 2.70 -3.20 27.69
N ARG A 161 2.32 -2.90 28.95
CA ARG A 161 1.93 -3.94 29.92
C ARG A 161 0.74 -4.78 29.43
N VAL A 162 -0.25 -4.16 28.80
CA VAL A 162 -1.40 -4.87 28.21
C VAL A 162 -0.98 -5.75 27.04
N PHE A 163 -0.14 -5.23 26.15
CA PHE A 163 0.37 -5.99 25.01
C PHE A 163 1.26 -7.16 25.43
N ASP A 164 2.13 -6.97 26.43
CA ASP A 164 2.96 -8.03 26.98
C ASP A 164 2.11 -9.12 27.62
N ALA A 165 1.09 -8.76 28.40
CA ALA A 165 0.16 -9.73 28.99
C ALA A 165 -0.59 -10.52 27.89
N TYR A 166 -1.01 -9.86 26.81
CA TYR A 166 -1.64 -10.52 25.68
C TYR A 166 -0.65 -11.45 24.95
N ALA A 167 0.58 -11.00 24.71
CA ALA A 167 1.62 -11.77 24.04
C ALA A 167 2.09 -12.97 24.87
N GLN A 168 2.14 -12.87 26.20
CA GLN A 168 2.44 -14.01 27.08
C GLN A 168 1.39 -15.13 26.94
N LYS A 169 0.13 -14.76 26.69
CA LYS A 169 -0.98 -15.71 26.52
C LYS A 169 -1.10 -16.25 25.09
N HIS A 170 -0.83 -15.42 24.09
CA HIS A 170 -1.15 -15.69 22.68
C HIS A 170 0.08 -15.76 21.74
N GLY A 171 1.28 -15.51 22.26
CA GLY A 171 2.51 -15.40 21.49
C GLY A 171 2.63 -14.07 20.73
N ALA A 172 3.85 -13.77 20.25
CA ALA A 172 4.14 -12.55 19.49
C ALA A 172 3.32 -12.46 18.19
N PHE A 173 3.19 -13.57 17.44
CA PHE A 173 2.35 -13.65 16.25
C PHE A 173 0.86 -13.47 16.58
N GLY A 174 0.40 -13.95 17.73
CA GLY A 174 -0.98 -13.74 18.19
C GLY A 174 -1.28 -12.28 18.49
N LEU A 175 -0.34 -11.56 19.12
CA LEU A 175 -0.45 -10.11 19.33
C LEU A 175 -0.44 -9.35 18.00
N GLN A 176 0.50 -9.69 17.11
CA GLN A 176 0.57 -9.07 15.78
C GLN A 176 -0.75 -9.27 15.02
N GLY A 177 -1.30 -10.49 15.00
CA GLY A 177 -2.58 -10.79 14.37
C GLY A 177 -3.76 -10.03 15.01
N ALA A 178 -3.77 -9.87 16.33
CA ALA A 178 -4.79 -9.08 17.03
C ALA A 178 -4.76 -7.61 16.60
N ILE A 179 -3.57 -7.01 16.51
CA ILE A 179 -3.39 -5.60 16.15
C ILE A 179 -3.66 -5.38 14.65
N SER A 180 -2.97 -6.14 13.79
CA SER A 180 -2.92 -5.86 12.36
C SER A 180 -3.89 -6.69 11.52
N GLY A 181 -4.61 -7.67 12.08
CA GLY A 181 -5.61 -8.46 11.34
C GLY A 181 -6.77 -7.65 10.76
N GLY A 182 -6.98 -6.43 11.27
CA GLY A 182 -8.06 -5.54 10.89
C GLY A 182 -9.30 -5.71 11.74
N GLN A 183 -10.15 -4.67 11.75
CA GLN A 183 -11.36 -4.63 12.58
C GLN A 183 -12.40 -3.68 11.98
N TYR A 184 -13.66 -3.82 12.41
CA TYR A 184 -14.80 -3.06 11.86
C TYR A 184 -15.73 -2.49 12.95
N THR A 185 -15.26 -2.42 14.19
CA THR A 185 -16.04 -2.04 15.37
C THR A 185 -15.56 -0.75 16.04
N HIS A 186 -14.32 -0.33 15.77
CA HIS A 186 -13.67 0.84 16.33
C HIS A 186 -13.30 1.80 15.18
N PRO A 187 -14.21 2.68 14.75
CA PRO A 187 -13.93 3.60 13.64
C PRO A 187 -12.77 4.57 13.92
N ASP A 188 -12.46 4.82 15.19
CA ASP A 188 -11.31 5.59 15.66
C ASP A 188 -10.04 4.76 15.83
N GLY A 189 -10.12 3.44 15.68
CA GLY A 189 -9.02 2.50 15.83
C GLY A 189 -8.12 2.41 14.60
N ILE A 190 -6.96 1.78 14.78
CA ILE A 190 -6.08 1.41 13.65
C ILE A 190 -6.60 0.18 12.92
N PHE A 191 -6.17 0.01 11.66
CA PHE A 191 -6.58 -1.09 10.78
C PHE A 191 -8.11 -1.24 10.66
N PHE A 192 -8.84 -0.14 10.80
CA PHE A 192 -10.29 -0.08 10.60
C PHE A 192 -10.62 -0.29 9.12
N GLY A 193 -11.48 -1.26 8.80
CA GLY A 193 -11.84 -1.58 7.42
C GLY A 193 -13.00 -0.75 6.83
N GLY A 194 -13.60 0.14 7.62
CA GLY A 194 -14.73 0.96 7.18
C GLY A 194 -16.06 0.22 7.17
N THR A 195 -17.16 0.98 7.08
CA THR A 195 -18.53 0.44 7.05
C THR A 195 -19.20 0.53 5.68
N ALA A 196 -18.45 0.97 4.66
CA ALA A 196 -18.86 1.05 3.27
C ALA A 196 -17.61 1.14 2.37
N PRO A 197 -17.73 0.94 1.05
CA PRO A 197 -16.63 1.22 0.13
C PRO A 197 -16.18 2.68 0.25
N THR A 198 -14.88 2.91 0.43
CA THR A 198 -14.29 4.26 0.44
C THR A 198 -14.30 4.90 -0.96
N TRP A 199 -13.91 6.18 -1.05
CA TRP A 199 -13.70 6.82 -2.35
C TRP A 199 -12.63 6.06 -3.16
N SER A 200 -11.47 5.75 -2.58
CA SER A 200 -10.40 5.01 -3.27
C SER A 200 -10.85 3.63 -3.75
N ASN A 201 -11.67 2.92 -2.97
CA ASN A 201 -12.25 1.64 -3.38
C ASN A 201 -13.10 1.77 -4.65
N ARG A 202 -14.06 2.70 -4.67
CA ARG A 202 -14.89 2.91 -5.87
C ARG A 202 -14.06 3.37 -7.06
N THR A 203 -13.08 4.25 -6.84
CA THR A 203 -12.23 4.81 -7.90
C THR A 203 -11.36 3.73 -8.54
N VAL A 204 -10.68 2.87 -7.76
CA VAL A 204 -9.83 1.81 -8.34
C VAL A 204 -10.65 0.78 -9.12
N ARG A 205 -11.88 0.49 -8.67
CA ARG A 205 -12.82 -0.35 -9.43
C ARG A 205 -13.21 0.28 -10.76
N SER A 206 -13.47 1.59 -10.79
CA SER A 206 -13.74 2.31 -12.04
C SER A 206 -12.54 2.27 -12.98
N ILE A 207 -11.33 2.51 -12.45
CA ILE A 207 -10.08 2.43 -13.20
C ILE A 207 -9.90 1.04 -13.80
N ALA A 208 -10.10 -0.03 -13.01
CA ALA A 208 -9.99 -1.40 -13.51
C ALA A 208 -10.97 -1.66 -14.67
N ARG A 209 -12.25 -1.30 -14.51
CA ARG A 209 -13.26 -1.46 -15.57
C ARG A 209 -12.94 -0.64 -16.82
N GLU A 210 -12.49 0.60 -16.68
CA GLU A 210 -12.30 1.52 -17.80
C GLU A 210 -10.97 1.29 -18.53
N GLU A 211 -9.86 1.22 -17.80
CA GLU A 211 -8.50 1.21 -18.35
C GLU A 211 -7.98 -0.19 -18.70
N LEU A 212 -8.62 -1.24 -18.15
CA LEU A 212 -8.20 -2.63 -18.30
C LEU A 212 -9.27 -3.54 -18.95
N SER A 213 -10.35 -2.98 -19.49
CA SER A 213 -11.46 -3.75 -20.10
C SER A 213 -11.04 -4.73 -21.20
N GLN A 214 -9.98 -4.42 -21.95
CA GLN A 214 -9.45 -5.28 -23.03
C GLN A 214 -8.41 -6.28 -22.53
N ALA A 215 -7.97 -6.17 -21.27
CA ALA A 215 -6.94 -7.04 -20.73
C ALA A 215 -7.45 -8.49 -20.66
N ARG A 216 -6.54 -9.42 -20.93
CA ARG A 216 -6.72 -10.86 -20.75
C ARG A 216 -5.75 -11.42 -19.70
N ARG A 217 -4.62 -10.73 -19.49
CA ARG A 217 -3.65 -11.03 -18.45
C ARG A 217 -3.21 -9.74 -17.78
N VAL A 218 -3.25 -9.71 -16.46
CA VAL A 218 -2.91 -8.53 -15.66
C VAL A 218 -1.91 -8.93 -14.59
N GLY A 219 -0.72 -8.33 -14.62
CA GLY A 219 0.29 -8.46 -13.56
C GLY A 219 0.25 -7.22 -12.70
N ILE A 220 0.04 -7.35 -11.39
CA ILE A 220 -0.08 -6.20 -10.48
C ILE A 220 1.08 -6.24 -9.50
N ILE A 221 1.78 -5.10 -9.37
CA ILE A 221 2.74 -4.84 -8.30
C ILE A 221 2.21 -3.66 -7.50
N ASP A 222 1.87 -3.91 -6.25
CA ASP A 222 1.48 -2.89 -5.28
C ASP A 222 2.66 -2.62 -4.34
N PHE A 223 3.17 -1.40 -4.33
CA PHE A 223 4.35 -1.05 -3.53
C PHE A 223 3.96 -0.71 -2.10
N HIS A 224 4.55 -1.43 -1.14
CA HIS A 224 4.34 -1.24 0.30
C HIS A 224 5.65 -1.05 1.05
N THR A 225 5.58 -0.51 2.25
CA THR A 225 6.72 -0.38 3.15
C THR A 225 6.34 -0.60 4.60
N GLY A 226 7.34 -0.92 5.42
CA GLY A 226 7.20 -1.06 6.87
C GLY A 226 7.78 -2.38 7.37
N LEU A 227 7.42 -3.51 6.74
CA LEU A 227 7.69 -4.83 7.31
C LEU A 227 8.89 -5.52 6.65
N GLY A 228 9.71 -6.17 7.49
CA GLY A 228 10.83 -7.02 7.04
C GLY A 228 12.20 -6.33 7.09
N PRO A 229 13.25 -6.97 6.55
CA PRO A 229 14.61 -6.43 6.58
C PRO A 229 14.77 -5.17 5.70
N PHE A 230 15.58 -4.22 6.18
CA PHE A 230 15.81 -2.92 5.55
C PHE A 230 16.08 -3.01 4.03
N GLY A 231 15.15 -2.48 3.23
CA GLY A 231 15.25 -2.40 1.77
C GLY A 231 15.13 -3.73 1.00
N HIS A 232 14.78 -4.84 1.66
CA HIS A 232 14.77 -6.18 1.04
C HIS A 232 13.72 -6.34 -0.08
N GLY A 233 12.49 -5.88 0.15
CA GLY A 233 11.38 -6.05 -0.79
C GLY A 233 10.86 -7.49 -0.86
N GLU A 234 10.11 -7.88 0.17
CA GLU A 234 9.40 -9.17 0.25
C GLU A 234 8.28 -9.21 -0.81
N LEU A 235 8.15 -10.34 -1.52
CA LEU A 235 7.10 -10.55 -2.53
C LEU A 235 5.92 -11.30 -1.91
N ILE A 236 4.91 -10.56 -1.48
CA ILE A 236 3.78 -11.11 -0.74
C ILE A 236 2.62 -11.41 -1.70
N CYS A 237 2.26 -12.69 -1.81
CA CYS A 237 1.06 -13.12 -2.52
C CYS A 237 -0.08 -13.33 -1.51
N ALA A 238 -0.97 -12.34 -1.42
CA ALA A 238 -2.10 -12.33 -0.48
C ALA A 238 -3.35 -13.10 -0.98
N VAL A 239 -3.27 -13.75 -2.14
CA VAL A 239 -4.33 -14.64 -2.62
C VAL A 239 -4.20 -16.02 -1.95
N SER A 240 -5.31 -16.75 -1.86
CA SER A 240 -5.28 -18.08 -1.26
C SER A 240 -4.33 -19.03 -2.02
N PRO A 241 -3.53 -19.87 -1.34
CA PRO A 241 -2.70 -20.91 -1.96
C PRO A 241 -3.48 -21.89 -2.85
N ALA A 242 -4.79 -22.04 -2.63
CA ALA A 242 -5.66 -22.85 -3.48
C ALA A 242 -6.07 -22.16 -4.79
N ALA A 243 -5.85 -20.84 -4.93
CA ALA A 243 -6.25 -20.08 -6.11
C ALA A 243 -5.29 -20.33 -7.29
N LYS A 244 -5.84 -20.36 -8.51
CA LYS A 244 -5.04 -20.46 -9.75
C LYS A 244 -4.05 -19.30 -9.91
N SER A 245 -4.37 -18.13 -9.37
CA SER A 245 -3.47 -16.96 -9.34
C SER A 245 -2.22 -17.20 -8.50
N PHE A 246 -2.31 -17.98 -7.41
CA PHE A 246 -1.15 -18.29 -6.57
C PHE A 246 -0.11 -19.12 -7.32
N ALA A 247 -0.52 -20.21 -7.98
CA ALA A 247 0.38 -21.04 -8.78
C ALA A 247 1.03 -20.25 -9.92
N ARG A 248 0.28 -19.34 -10.56
CA ARG A 248 0.80 -18.45 -11.59
C ARG A 248 1.79 -17.43 -11.04
N ALA A 249 1.50 -16.80 -9.90
CA ALA A 249 2.42 -15.89 -9.22
C ALA A 249 3.72 -16.62 -8.82
N LYS A 250 3.62 -17.84 -8.29
CA LYS A 250 4.78 -18.69 -7.97
C LYS A 250 5.64 -18.97 -9.22
N ALA A 251 5.02 -19.22 -10.37
CA ALA A 251 5.74 -19.40 -11.63
C ALA A 251 6.44 -18.12 -12.13
N TRP A 252 5.96 -16.93 -11.75
CA TRP A 252 6.57 -15.65 -12.14
C TRP A 252 7.70 -15.23 -11.21
N TYR A 253 7.52 -15.43 -9.91
CA TYR A 253 8.38 -14.87 -8.86
C TYR A 253 9.25 -15.92 -8.15
N GLY A 254 9.03 -17.21 -8.43
CA GLY A 254 9.84 -18.30 -7.93
C GLY A 254 9.75 -18.49 -6.41
N ASP A 255 10.83 -18.96 -5.82
CA ASP A 255 10.87 -19.35 -4.40
C ASP A 255 10.93 -18.20 -3.40
N GLU A 256 11.18 -16.99 -3.87
CA GLU A 256 11.15 -15.78 -3.05
C GLU A 256 9.75 -15.29 -2.71
N MET A 257 8.71 -15.79 -3.40
CA MET A 257 7.32 -15.43 -3.11
C MET A 257 6.85 -16.01 -1.78
N THR A 258 6.35 -15.16 -0.90
CA THR A 258 5.79 -15.52 0.40
C THR A 258 4.26 -15.49 0.40
N SER A 259 3.66 -16.11 1.41
CA SER A 259 2.20 -16.17 1.59
C SER A 259 1.85 -15.99 3.07
N PRO A 260 0.97 -15.03 3.42
CA PRO A 260 0.44 -14.92 4.77
C PRO A 260 -0.35 -16.18 5.18
N GLU A 261 -1.23 -16.69 4.32
CA GLU A 261 -2.01 -17.91 4.59
C GLU A 261 -1.10 -19.16 4.68
N GLY A 262 -0.03 -19.19 3.87
CA GLY A 262 0.99 -20.23 3.94
C GLY A 262 1.98 -20.10 5.11
N GLY A 263 1.90 -19.05 5.92
CA GLY A 263 2.77 -18.82 7.07
C GLY A 263 4.23 -18.49 6.74
N THR A 264 4.53 -18.11 5.49
CA THR A 264 5.89 -17.78 5.04
C THR A 264 6.15 -16.28 4.94
N SER A 265 5.14 -15.45 5.23
CA SER A 265 5.24 -13.99 5.14
C SER A 265 5.39 -13.32 6.50
N THR A 266 6.06 -12.17 6.53
CA THR A 266 6.07 -11.26 7.68
C THR A 266 4.70 -10.65 7.95
N SER A 267 3.86 -10.56 6.92
CA SER A 267 2.51 -9.99 7.01
C SER A 267 1.50 -10.95 7.63
N ALA A 268 0.54 -10.40 8.38
CA ALA A 268 -0.59 -11.16 8.91
C ALA A 268 -1.57 -11.56 7.78
N VAL A 269 -2.39 -12.57 8.04
CA VAL A 269 -3.55 -12.88 7.21
C VAL A 269 -4.58 -11.78 7.36
N VAL A 270 -5.06 -11.25 6.24
CA VAL A 270 -5.97 -10.10 6.19
C VAL A 270 -7.07 -10.36 5.16
N VAL A 271 -8.19 -9.65 5.30
CA VAL A 271 -9.37 -9.79 4.43
C VAL A 271 -9.77 -8.44 3.88
N GLY A 272 -10.29 -8.42 2.65
CA GLY A 272 -10.66 -7.19 1.95
C GLY A 272 -9.45 -6.44 1.39
N VAL A 273 -8.55 -7.17 0.72
CA VAL A 273 -7.32 -6.64 0.15
C VAL A 273 -7.64 -5.86 -1.12
N MET A 274 -6.97 -4.72 -1.33
CA MET A 274 -7.26 -3.83 -2.45
C MET A 274 -7.13 -4.50 -3.82
N THR A 275 -6.14 -5.39 -3.99
CA THR A 275 -5.90 -6.08 -5.25
C THR A 275 -7.03 -7.07 -5.63
N ASP A 276 -7.89 -7.45 -4.69
CA ASP A 276 -9.08 -8.27 -4.97
C ASP A 276 -10.03 -7.57 -5.95
N ALA A 277 -10.06 -6.23 -5.93
CA ALA A 277 -10.87 -5.43 -6.85
C ALA A 277 -10.62 -5.79 -8.31
N PHE A 278 -9.36 -6.01 -8.71
CA PHE A 278 -9.02 -6.28 -10.10
C PHE A 278 -9.59 -7.61 -10.57
N SER A 279 -9.54 -8.65 -9.75
CA SER A 279 -10.11 -9.96 -10.12
C SER A 279 -11.63 -9.93 -10.17
N GLN A 280 -12.26 -9.08 -9.35
CA GLN A 280 -13.72 -8.91 -9.33
C GLN A 280 -14.23 -8.08 -10.52
N GLU A 281 -13.50 -7.04 -10.91
CA GLU A 281 -13.87 -6.17 -12.03
C GLU A 281 -13.43 -6.71 -13.40
N LEU A 282 -12.49 -7.67 -13.43
CA LEU A 282 -11.96 -8.29 -14.64
C LEU A 282 -12.16 -9.83 -14.62
N PRO A 283 -13.41 -10.33 -14.56
CA PRO A 283 -13.68 -11.74 -14.39
C PRO A 283 -13.15 -12.62 -15.54
N ASP A 284 -12.99 -12.04 -16.74
CA ASP A 284 -12.48 -12.72 -17.93
C ASP A 284 -10.95 -12.62 -18.08
N ALA A 285 -10.27 -11.94 -17.16
CA ALA A 285 -8.82 -11.78 -17.19
C ALA A 285 -8.12 -12.66 -16.14
N GLN A 286 -6.91 -13.11 -16.47
CA GLN A 286 -6.01 -13.73 -15.51
C GLN A 286 -5.26 -12.64 -14.73
N VAL A 287 -5.69 -12.38 -13.49
CA VAL A 287 -5.04 -11.39 -12.61
C VAL A 287 -4.00 -12.06 -11.71
N THR A 288 -2.78 -11.55 -11.70
CA THR A 288 -1.65 -12.04 -10.89
C THR A 288 -1.12 -10.89 -10.02
N PRO A 289 -1.61 -10.73 -8.78
CA PRO A 289 -1.15 -9.67 -7.90
C PRO A 289 0.00 -10.13 -6.99
N VAL A 290 0.91 -9.19 -6.71
CA VAL A 290 1.89 -9.28 -5.64
C VAL A 290 2.00 -7.92 -4.94
N ALA A 291 2.13 -7.92 -3.62
CA ALA A 291 2.60 -6.76 -2.88
C ALA A 291 4.12 -6.85 -2.77
N LEU A 292 4.81 -5.76 -3.10
CA LEU A 292 6.25 -5.64 -2.91
C LEU A 292 6.49 -4.80 -1.65
N GLU A 293 6.79 -5.48 -0.55
CA GLU A 293 6.87 -4.92 0.80
C GLU A 293 8.32 -4.65 1.20
N TYR A 294 8.70 -3.39 1.30
CA TYR A 294 10.05 -3.00 1.71
C TYR A 294 10.17 -2.84 3.22
N GLY A 295 11.04 -3.63 3.81
CA GLY A 295 11.41 -3.47 5.20
C GLY A 295 12.08 -2.14 5.49
N THR A 296 11.78 -1.61 6.68
CA THR A 296 12.29 -0.34 7.19
C THR A 296 12.82 -0.53 8.62
N TYR A 297 11.93 -0.83 9.56
CA TYR A 297 12.20 -0.98 10.98
C TYR A 297 11.54 -2.24 11.54
N THR A 298 11.71 -2.51 12.83
CA THR A 298 11.05 -3.67 13.45
C THR A 298 9.54 -3.50 13.51
N VAL A 299 8.80 -4.61 13.49
CA VAL A 299 7.33 -4.61 13.55
C VAL A 299 6.79 -3.79 14.75
N PRO A 300 7.35 -3.90 15.97
CA PRO A 300 6.90 -3.06 17.09
C PRO A 300 7.10 -1.56 16.87
N GLU A 301 8.22 -1.14 16.28
CA GLU A 301 8.48 0.28 15.99
C GLU A 301 7.48 0.83 14.96
N VAL A 302 7.22 0.08 13.88
CA VAL A 302 6.26 0.47 12.85
C VAL A 302 4.85 0.55 13.41
N LEU A 303 4.42 -0.46 14.18
CA LEU A 303 3.09 -0.46 14.81
C LEU A 303 2.96 0.64 15.88
N GLY A 304 4.05 0.96 16.59
CA GLY A 304 4.11 2.09 17.51
C GLY A 304 3.84 3.42 16.81
N ALA A 305 4.50 3.65 15.67
CA ALA A 305 4.29 4.87 14.87
C ALA A 305 2.86 4.94 14.28
N VAL A 306 2.30 3.81 13.81
CA VAL A 306 0.90 3.75 13.34
C VAL A 306 -0.09 4.10 14.46
N ARG A 307 0.14 3.60 15.67
CA ARG A 307 -0.69 3.95 16.84
C ARG A 307 -0.56 5.42 17.21
N ALA A 308 0.67 5.96 17.21
CA ALA A 308 0.93 7.36 17.53
C ALA A 308 0.22 8.30 16.55
N ASP A 309 0.33 8.04 15.24
CA ASP A 309 -0.36 8.80 14.21
C ASP A 309 -1.88 8.76 14.36
N ASN A 310 -2.43 7.58 14.63
CA ASN A 310 -3.87 7.42 14.84
C ASN A 310 -4.34 8.18 16.08
N TRP A 311 -3.61 8.08 17.20
CA TRP A 311 -3.91 8.87 18.40
C TRP A 311 -3.86 10.37 18.10
N LEU A 312 -2.83 10.84 17.40
CA LEU A 312 -2.65 12.25 17.05
C LEU A 312 -3.87 12.80 16.29
N HIS A 313 -4.37 12.05 15.32
CA HIS A 313 -5.48 12.49 14.48
C HIS A 313 -6.86 12.43 15.16
N HIS A 314 -7.02 11.61 16.22
CA HIS A 314 -8.30 11.49 16.95
C HIS A 314 -8.34 12.28 18.26
N ARG A 315 -7.20 12.44 18.94
CA ARG A 315 -7.11 12.96 20.31
C ARG A 315 -6.04 14.03 20.51
N GLY A 316 -5.11 14.16 19.57
CA GLY A 316 -4.00 15.11 19.64
C GLY A 316 -4.24 16.39 18.83
N ASP A 317 -3.19 17.21 18.79
CA ASP A 317 -3.09 18.39 17.93
C ASP A 317 -1.92 18.22 16.96
N VAL A 318 -2.22 18.09 15.66
CA VAL A 318 -1.23 17.94 14.58
C VAL A 318 -0.26 19.13 14.51
N GLY A 319 -0.71 20.33 14.92
CA GLY A 319 0.11 21.54 14.96
C GLY A 319 1.04 21.65 16.16
N SER A 320 0.89 20.80 17.17
CA SER A 320 1.72 20.80 18.38
C SER A 320 3.15 20.29 18.13
N ALA A 321 4.07 20.51 19.08
CA ALA A 321 5.42 19.95 19.00
C ALA A 321 5.40 18.42 18.95
N LEU A 322 4.63 17.79 19.85
CA LEU A 322 4.41 16.35 19.86
C LEU A 322 3.80 15.86 18.53
N GLY A 323 2.84 16.62 17.98
CA GLY A 323 2.24 16.30 16.69
C GLY A 323 3.27 16.24 15.57
N ARG A 324 4.16 17.23 15.49
CA ARG A 324 5.25 17.23 14.50
C ARG A 324 6.22 16.06 14.69
N ASP A 325 6.56 15.72 15.92
CA ASP A 325 7.45 14.59 16.22
C ASP A 325 6.82 13.26 15.80
N ILE A 326 5.53 13.05 16.10
CA ILE A 326 4.77 11.87 15.65
C ILE A 326 4.70 11.80 14.12
N LYS A 327 4.45 12.94 13.45
CA LYS A 327 4.41 12.98 11.97
C LYS A 327 5.76 12.67 11.34
N ALA A 328 6.85 13.14 11.95
CA ALA A 328 8.20 12.80 11.51
C ALA A 328 8.50 11.31 11.70
N ASP A 329 8.13 10.74 12.85
CA ASP A 329 8.38 9.32 13.14
C ASP A 329 7.60 8.39 12.20
N ILE A 330 6.28 8.60 12.00
CA ILE A 330 5.54 7.75 11.04
C ILE A 330 6.11 7.85 9.62
N LYS A 331 6.54 9.04 9.20
CA LYS A 331 7.17 9.17 7.89
C LYS A 331 8.49 8.41 7.83
N GLU A 332 9.35 8.51 8.83
CA GLU A 332 10.62 7.74 8.87
C GLU A 332 10.35 6.23 8.87
N ARG A 333 9.34 5.74 9.62
CA ARG A 333 9.02 4.31 9.68
C ARG A 333 8.55 3.71 8.38
N PHE A 334 7.99 4.50 7.47
CA PHE A 334 7.52 4.02 6.17
C PHE A 334 8.35 4.54 4.98
N PHE A 335 9.18 5.55 5.20
CA PHE A 335 10.05 6.15 4.20
C PHE A 335 11.36 6.60 4.87
N PRO A 336 12.27 5.65 5.17
CA PRO A 336 13.51 5.94 5.85
C PRO A 336 14.36 6.96 5.09
N SER A 337 15.01 7.83 5.86
CA SER A 337 15.93 8.80 5.31
C SER A 337 17.18 8.12 4.69
N GLY A 338 17.67 8.70 3.59
CA GLY A 338 18.93 8.32 2.97
C GLY A 338 18.82 7.58 1.63
N ASP A 339 19.84 7.81 0.80
CA ASP A 339 19.85 7.39 -0.60
C ASP A 339 20.03 5.88 -0.77
N LYS A 340 20.74 5.24 0.15
CA LYS A 340 20.95 3.78 0.12
C LYS A 340 19.64 3.01 0.08
N TRP A 341 18.67 3.38 0.92
CA TRP A 341 17.37 2.70 0.93
C TRP A 341 16.60 2.91 -0.37
N ARG A 342 16.62 4.13 -0.91
CA ARG A 342 15.98 4.49 -2.20
C ARG A 342 16.58 3.71 -3.38
N GLU A 343 17.89 3.53 -3.39
CA GLU A 343 18.59 2.69 -4.38
C GLU A 343 18.20 1.22 -4.29
N MET A 344 18.12 0.67 -3.07
CA MET A 344 17.65 -0.70 -2.83
C MET A 344 16.21 -0.89 -3.29
N VAL A 345 15.32 0.07 -2.97
CA VAL A 345 13.93 0.11 -3.42
C VAL A 345 13.87 0.00 -4.94
N TRP A 346 14.57 0.89 -5.65
CA TRP A 346 14.54 0.89 -7.12
C TRP A 346 15.10 -0.41 -7.71
N THR A 347 16.25 -0.88 -7.20
CA THR A 347 16.89 -2.12 -7.69
C THR A 347 15.93 -3.31 -7.64
N ARG A 348 15.22 -3.46 -6.52
CA ARG A 348 14.26 -4.54 -6.33
C ARG A 348 12.95 -4.32 -7.09
N ALA A 349 12.51 -3.07 -7.24
CA ALA A 349 11.34 -2.73 -8.08
C ALA A 349 11.60 -3.12 -9.54
N ASP A 350 12.75 -2.71 -10.10
CA ASP A 350 13.13 -3.01 -11.49
C ASP A 350 13.21 -4.52 -11.74
N GLN A 351 13.83 -5.26 -10.81
CA GLN A 351 13.87 -6.72 -10.85
C GLN A 351 12.46 -7.33 -10.87
N THR A 352 11.59 -6.91 -9.95
CA THR A 352 10.22 -7.45 -9.81
C THR A 352 9.36 -7.12 -11.03
N ILE A 353 9.49 -5.90 -11.56
CA ILE A 353 8.83 -5.48 -12.81
C ILE A 353 9.31 -6.35 -13.98
N GLY A 354 10.62 -6.60 -14.07
CA GLY A 354 11.20 -7.49 -15.08
C GLY A 354 10.64 -8.92 -15.00
N TRP A 355 10.47 -9.47 -13.80
CA TRP A 355 9.82 -10.77 -13.59
C TRP A 355 8.35 -10.76 -13.99
N ALA A 356 7.59 -9.75 -13.59
CA ALA A 356 6.19 -9.61 -13.97
C ALA A 356 6.01 -9.50 -15.49
N LEU A 357 6.86 -8.72 -16.18
CA LEU A 357 6.84 -8.60 -17.64
C LEU A 357 7.17 -9.92 -18.34
N LYS A 358 8.16 -10.68 -17.85
CA LYS A 358 8.45 -12.03 -18.37
C LYS A 358 7.27 -12.97 -18.15
N GLY A 359 6.64 -12.90 -16.98
CA GLY A 359 5.45 -13.70 -16.64
C GLY A 359 4.23 -13.37 -17.50
N LEU A 360 4.02 -12.10 -17.85
CA LEU A 360 2.95 -11.69 -18.77
C LEU A 360 3.11 -12.30 -20.17
N GLN A 361 4.35 -12.51 -20.58
CA GLN A 361 4.71 -13.09 -21.88
C GLN A 361 4.75 -14.63 -21.89
N SER A 362 4.72 -15.29 -20.74
CA SER A 362 4.72 -16.76 -20.68
C SER A 362 3.34 -17.30 -21.05
N ARG A 363 3.27 -18.17 -22.07
CA ARG A 363 1.99 -18.66 -22.60
C ARG A 363 1.40 -19.77 -21.76
#